data_AF-A0A2W6Z719-F1
#
_entry.id   AF-A0A2W6Z719-F1
#
_cell.length_a   1.000
_cell.length_b   1.000
_cell.length_c   1.000
_cell.angle_alpha   90.00
_cell.angle_beta   90.00
_cell.angle_gamma   90.00
#
_symmetry.space_group_name_H-M   'P 1'
#
loop_
_entity.id
_entity.type
_entity.pdbx_description
1 polymer ?
#
loop_
_entity_poly.entity_id
_entity_poly.type
_entity_poly.pdbx_seq_one_letter_code
_entity_poly.pdbx_strand_id
1 'polypeptide(L)'
;MMSIFDPLPADLRDKKIVCSYVNATSKIQIARITDVPQWYFERVVFPGQNLIFEAISSAHVEIHTGMMASSILSDTIPCVQLQVEEASSTLPNWVPIKHIDPLDPQFEEPSTLVSLPEVVS
;
A
#
# COMPACT_ATOMS: atom_id res chain seq x y z
N MET A 1 6.93 -18.21 25.37
CA MET A 1 6.99 -16.74 25.49
C MET A 1 7.20 -16.17 24.08
N MET A 2 6.32 -15.25 23.65
CA MET A 2 6.39 -14.42 22.43
C MET A 2 6.70 -15.13 21.09
N SER A 3 5.67 -15.55 20.36
CA SER A 3 5.74 -15.62 18.89
C SER A 3 5.25 -14.29 18.33
N ILE A 4 6.20 -13.41 18.02
CA ILE A 4 6.00 -12.29 17.10
C ILE A 4 5.82 -12.95 15.72
N PHE A 5 4.57 -13.02 15.27
CA PHE A 5 4.08 -13.34 13.92
C PHE A 5 5.00 -14.18 13.04
N ASP A 6 4.66 -15.47 12.90
CA ASP A 6 5.24 -16.33 11.88
C ASP A 6 4.99 -15.72 10.49
N PRO A 7 6.02 -15.63 9.63
CA PRO A 7 5.85 -15.19 8.25
C PRO A 7 4.83 -16.11 7.57
N LEU A 8 3.97 -15.54 6.71
CA LEU A 8 2.97 -16.27 5.91
C LEU A 8 3.51 -17.66 5.52
N PRO A 9 2.76 -18.75 5.80
CA PRO A 9 3.21 -20.11 5.54
C PRO A 9 3.68 -20.18 4.08
N ALA A 10 4.85 -20.79 3.86
CA ALA A 10 5.57 -20.69 2.59
C ALA A 10 4.72 -21.08 1.38
N ASP A 11 3.75 -21.97 1.57
CA ASP A 11 2.77 -22.44 0.58
C ASP A 11 1.84 -21.34 0.03
N LEU A 12 1.65 -20.26 0.79
CA LEU A 12 0.77 -19.15 0.43
C LEU A 12 1.53 -17.91 -0.05
N ARG A 13 2.88 -17.96 -0.08
CA ARG A 13 3.72 -16.86 -0.58
C ARG A 13 3.51 -16.62 -2.07
N ASP A 14 3.25 -17.66 -2.85
CA ASP A 14 2.94 -17.57 -4.29
C ASP A 14 1.60 -16.88 -4.58
N LYS A 15 0.73 -16.75 -3.57
CA LYS A 15 -0.58 -16.10 -3.68
C LYS A 15 -0.65 -14.77 -2.93
N LYS A 16 0.52 -14.22 -2.57
CA LYS A 16 0.65 -12.94 -1.90
C LYS A 16 0.33 -11.82 -2.89
N ILE A 17 -0.62 -10.97 -2.53
CA ILE A 17 -1.00 -9.78 -3.27
C ILE A 17 -0.81 -8.55 -2.39
N VAL A 18 -0.47 -7.44 -3.02
CA VAL A 18 -0.42 -6.12 -2.37
C VAL A 18 -1.80 -5.50 -2.51
N CYS A 19 -2.39 -5.08 -1.39
CA CYS A 19 -3.70 -4.46 -1.35
C CYS A 19 -3.60 -3.02 -0.84
N SER A 20 -4.40 -2.12 -1.41
CA SER A 20 -4.49 -0.73 -0.99
C SER A 20 -5.92 -0.39 -0.59
N TYR A 21 -6.13 -0.08 0.69
CA TYR A 21 -7.42 0.35 1.21
C TYR A 21 -7.35 1.81 1.67
N VAL A 22 -8.23 2.66 1.15
CA VAL A 22 -8.35 4.06 1.59
C VAL A 22 -9.57 4.21 2.47
N ASN A 23 -9.36 4.71 3.70
CA ASN A 23 -10.47 5.08 4.56
C ASN A 23 -11.01 6.45 4.15
N ALA A 24 -12.07 6.46 3.34
CA ALA A 24 -12.79 7.68 2.95
C ALA A 24 -13.75 8.21 4.03
N THR A 25 -13.87 7.51 5.17
CA THR A 25 -14.76 7.88 6.28
C THR A 25 -14.07 8.85 7.24
N SER A 26 -14.82 9.71 7.90
CA SER A 26 -14.31 10.62 8.96
C SER A 26 -14.10 9.94 10.32
N LYS A 27 -13.99 8.61 10.38
CA LYS A 27 -13.84 7.82 11.60
C LYS A 27 -12.62 6.90 11.49
N ILE A 28 -11.98 6.64 12.63
CA ILE A 28 -10.91 5.65 12.71
C ILE A 28 -11.51 4.27 12.45
N GLN A 29 -10.84 3.50 11.61
CA GLN A 29 -11.20 2.13 11.25
C GLN A 29 -10.04 1.20 11.59
N ILE A 30 -10.36 -0.07 11.81
CA ILE A 30 -9.37 -1.13 12.03
C ILE A 30 -9.59 -2.17 10.95
N ALA A 31 -8.57 -2.40 10.12
CA ALA A 31 -8.54 -3.48 9.15
C ALA A 31 -7.97 -4.73 9.83
N ARG A 32 -8.73 -5.81 9.83
CA ARG A 32 -8.35 -7.10 10.39
C ARG A 32 -8.47 -8.19 9.33
N ILE A 33 -7.61 -9.19 9.36
CA ILE A 33 -7.77 -10.39 8.53
C ILE A 33 -7.76 -11.60 9.45
N THR A 34 -8.89 -12.30 9.48
CA THR A 34 -9.13 -13.53 10.27
C THR A 34 -9.23 -14.78 9.40
N ASP A 35 -9.21 -14.61 8.09
CA ASP A 35 -9.52 -15.64 7.09
C ASP A 35 -8.36 -16.65 6.88
N VAL A 36 -7.18 -16.38 7.44
CA VAL A 36 -5.99 -17.22 7.24
C VAL A 36 -5.62 -17.88 8.57
N PRO A 37 -5.60 -19.22 8.65
CA PRO A 37 -5.20 -19.91 9.87
C PRO A 37 -3.72 -19.62 10.17
N GLN A 38 -3.41 -19.34 11.44
CA GLN A 38 -2.05 -19.02 11.94
C GLN A 38 -1.46 -17.68 11.48
N TRP A 39 -2.23 -16.83 10.79
CA TRP A 39 -1.84 -15.46 10.48
C TRP A 39 -2.85 -14.49 11.07
N TYR A 40 -2.37 -13.55 11.89
CA TYR A 40 -3.21 -12.50 12.43
C TYR A 40 -2.70 -11.15 11.92
N PHE A 41 -3.57 -10.44 11.22
CA PHE A 41 -3.26 -9.11 10.71
C PHE A 41 -4.27 -8.13 11.30
N GLU A 42 -3.75 -7.05 11.88
CA GLU A 42 -4.56 -5.97 12.43
C GLU A 42 -3.83 -4.64 12.25
N ARG A 43 -4.49 -3.67 11.61
CA ARG A 43 -3.95 -2.32 11.38
C ARG A 43 -5.01 -1.27 11.53
N VAL A 44 -4.62 -0.15 12.14
CA VAL A 44 -5.49 1.03 12.30
C VAL A 44 -5.32 1.94 11.09
N VAL A 45 -6.44 2.43 10.57
CA VAL A 45 -6.50 3.36 9.43
C VAL A 45 -7.19 4.64 9.87
N PHE A 46 -6.47 5.75 9.80
CA PHE A 46 -7.02 7.06 10.10
C PHE A 46 -7.90 7.58 8.96
N PRO A 47 -8.83 8.51 9.26
CA PRO A 47 -9.61 9.20 8.23
C PRO A 47 -8.73 9.81 7.14
N GLY A 48 -9.03 9.49 5.88
CA GLY A 48 -8.27 9.98 4.72
C GLY A 48 -6.92 9.30 4.48
N GLN A 49 -6.54 8.32 5.31
CA GLN A 49 -5.29 7.58 5.13
C GLN A 49 -5.48 6.38 4.21
N ASN A 50 -4.43 6.09 3.42
CA ASN A 50 -4.29 4.84 2.69
C ASN A 50 -3.52 3.81 3.55
N LEU A 51 -4.10 2.63 3.71
CA LEU A 51 -3.46 1.45 4.25
C LEU A 51 -3.05 0.52 3.11
N ILE A 52 -1.74 0.40 2.91
CA ILE A 52 -1.14 -0.58 2.02
C ILE A 52 -0.70 -1.77 2.86
N PHE A 53 -1.10 -2.97 2.46
CA PHE A 53 -0.77 -4.20 3.17
C PHE A 53 -0.64 -5.38 2.22
N GLU A 54 0.02 -6.42 2.69
CA GLU A 54 0.21 -7.65 1.94
C GLU A 54 -0.69 -8.75 2.52
N ALA A 55 -1.48 -9.37 1.66
CA ALA A 55 -2.42 -10.40 2.04
C ALA A 55 -2.49 -11.49 0.97
N ILE A 56 -3.26 -12.55 1.24
CA ILE A 56 -3.48 -13.63 0.28
C ILE A 56 -4.67 -13.25 -0.60
N SER A 57 -4.63 -13.58 -1.88
CA SER A 57 -5.74 -13.30 -2.81
C SER A 57 -7.08 -13.92 -2.41
N SER A 58 -7.06 -15.06 -1.72
CA SER A 58 -8.26 -15.70 -1.18
C SER A 58 -8.73 -15.13 0.16
N ALA A 59 -7.97 -14.24 0.80
CA ALA A 59 -8.28 -13.71 2.11
C ALA A 59 -9.27 -12.53 2.05
N HIS A 60 -10.01 -12.34 3.15
CA HIS A 60 -10.94 -11.22 3.30
C HIS A 60 -10.45 -10.25 4.39
N VAL A 61 -10.46 -8.95 4.09
CA VAL A 61 -10.20 -7.89 5.07
C VAL A 61 -11.51 -7.42 5.68
N GLU A 62 -11.57 -7.51 7.00
CA GLU A 62 -12.68 -7.06 7.82
C GLU A 62 -12.37 -5.63 8.31
N ILE A 63 -13.20 -4.68 7.93
CA ILE A 63 -13.11 -3.30 8.39
C ILE A 63 -14.03 -3.14 9.59
N HIS A 64 -13.44 -2.87 10.74
CA HIS A 64 -14.15 -2.60 11.97
C HIS A 64 -14.16 -1.09 12.19
N THR A 65 -15.33 -0.45 12.08
CA THR A 65 -15.53 0.96 12.41
C THR A 65 -16.10 1.08 13.82
N GLY A 66 -15.68 2.12 14.55
CA GLY A 66 -16.31 2.46 15.82
C GLY A 66 -15.36 3.19 16.76
N MET A 67 -15.88 4.16 17.50
CA MET A 67 -15.19 4.63 18.71
C MET A 67 -15.01 3.42 19.62
N MET A 68 -13.86 3.35 20.29
CA MET A 68 -13.22 2.21 20.99
C MET A 68 -14.12 1.28 21.85
N ALA A 69 -15.39 1.59 22.07
CA ALA A 69 -16.36 0.80 22.84
C ALA A 69 -17.28 -0.11 22.00
N SER A 70 -17.47 0.14 20.69
CA SER A 70 -18.31 -0.70 19.83
C SER A 70 -17.58 -1.00 18.52
N SER A 71 -16.79 -2.08 18.50
CA SER A 71 -16.22 -2.60 17.26
C SER A 71 -17.37 -3.25 16.47
N ILE A 72 -17.96 -2.50 15.54
CA ILE A 72 -18.96 -3.04 14.63
C ILE A 72 -18.20 -3.44 13.38
N LEU A 73 -18.22 -4.73 13.05
CA LEU A 73 -17.80 -5.20 11.74
C LEU A 73 -18.63 -4.43 10.71
N SER A 74 -17.97 -3.53 10.00
CA SER A 74 -18.61 -2.61 9.07
C SER A 74 -18.74 -3.28 7.72
N ASP A 75 -17.61 -3.80 7.23
CA ASP A 75 -17.51 -4.37 5.90
C ASP A 75 -16.51 -5.51 5.88
N THR A 76 -16.78 -6.51 5.04
CA THR A 76 -15.84 -7.57 4.72
C THR A 76 -15.54 -7.48 3.23
N ILE A 77 -14.31 -7.13 2.89
CA ILE A 77 -13.87 -6.88 1.51
C ILE A 77 -12.87 -7.96 1.12
N PRO A 78 -13.06 -8.70 0.02
CA PRO A 78 -12.08 -9.66 -0.44
C PRO A 78 -10.82 -8.94 -0.96
N CYS A 79 -9.64 -9.43 -0.57
CA CYS A 79 -8.37 -8.80 -0.91
C CYS A 79 -8.14 -8.70 -2.42
N VAL A 80 -8.69 -9.64 -3.21
CA VAL A 80 -8.63 -9.62 -4.68
C VAL A 80 -9.19 -8.33 -5.31
N GLN A 81 -10.16 -7.66 -4.67
CA GLN A 81 -10.73 -6.41 -5.18
C GLN A 81 -9.89 -5.18 -4.85
N LEU A 82 -9.02 -5.28 -3.83
CA LEU A 82 -8.13 -4.21 -3.37
C LEU A 82 -6.72 -4.38 -3.94
N GLN A 83 -6.50 -5.40 -4.77
CA GLN A 83 -5.21 -5.72 -5.34
C GLN A 83 -4.68 -4.53 -6.14
N VAL A 84 -3.50 -4.07 -5.77
CA VAL A 84 -2.71 -3.13 -6.55
C VAL A 84 -1.81 -3.95 -7.45
N GLU A 85 -1.97 -3.78 -8.76
CA GLU A 85 -0.98 -4.26 -9.71
C GLU A 85 0.25 -3.36 -9.53
N GLU A 86 1.37 -3.95 -9.07
CA GLU A 86 2.64 -3.24 -9.13
C GLU A 86 2.91 -2.97 -10.60
N ALA A 87 2.83 -1.69 -11.00
CA ALA A 87 3.27 -1.27 -12.30
C ALA A 87 4.70 -1.77 -12.45
N SER A 88 4.90 -2.75 -13.33
CA SER A 88 6.18 -3.38 -13.54
C SER A 88 7.25 -2.30 -13.68
N SER A 89 8.36 -2.46 -12.96
CA SER A 89 9.54 -1.58 -13.00
C SER A 89 10.21 -1.48 -14.38
N THR A 90 9.57 -2.01 -15.42
CA THR A 90 9.76 -1.56 -16.79
C THR A 90 9.39 -0.08 -16.84
N LEU A 91 10.43 0.77 -16.76
CA LEU A 91 10.35 2.16 -17.18
C LEU A 91 9.48 2.21 -18.44
N PRO A 92 8.41 3.02 -18.46
CA PRO A 92 7.59 3.09 -19.64
C PRO A 92 8.48 3.57 -20.80
N ASN A 93 8.26 3.05 -22.01
CA ASN A 93 9.16 3.20 -23.17
C ASN A 93 9.39 4.68 -23.61
N TRP A 94 8.75 5.63 -22.95
CA TRP A 94 8.96 7.07 -23.12
C TRP A 94 10.03 7.66 -22.18
N VAL A 95 10.56 6.90 -21.23
CA VAL A 95 11.66 7.35 -20.36
C VAL A 95 12.95 7.40 -21.18
N PRO A 96 13.50 8.59 -21.46
CA PRO A 96 14.73 8.70 -22.22
C PRO A 96 15.89 8.22 -21.35
N ILE A 97 16.44 7.04 -21.65
CA ILE A 97 17.69 6.59 -21.07
C ILE A 97 18.79 7.44 -21.72
N LYS A 98 19.23 8.51 -21.05
CA LYS A 98 20.44 9.23 -21.47
C LYS A 98 21.63 8.27 -21.33
N HIS A 99 22.15 7.82 -22.46
CA HIS A 99 23.46 7.17 -22.52
C HIS A 99 24.50 8.22 -22.12
N ILE A 100 25.13 8.08 -20.95
CA ILE A 100 26.31 8.87 -20.59
C ILE A 100 27.47 8.25 -21.38
N ASP A 101 27.87 8.91 -22.47
CA ASP A 101 29.13 8.62 -23.14
C ASP A 101 30.26 9.41 -22.43
N PRO A 102 31.44 8.82 -22.13
CA PRO A 102 32.50 9.46 -21.33
C PRO A 102 33.24 10.65 -21.98
N LEU A 103 32.74 11.28 -23.05
CA LEU A 103 33.50 12.24 -23.86
C LEU A 103 32.83 13.60 -24.11
N ASP A 104 31.83 13.99 -23.33
CA ASP A 104 31.28 15.35 -23.35
C ASP A 104 31.85 16.22 -22.21
N PRO A 105 32.61 17.30 -22.50
CA PRO A 105 33.29 18.12 -21.50
C PRO A 105 32.44 19.30 -20.96
N GLN A 106 31.13 19.18 -20.81
CA GLN A 106 30.29 20.26 -20.23
C GLN A 106 29.41 19.74 -19.09
N PHE A 107 30.07 19.43 -17.98
CA PHE A 107 29.44 19.41 -16.67
C PHE A 107 29.28 20.88 -16.23
N GLU A 108 28.10 21.45 -16.41
CA GLU A 108 27.61 22.50 -15.52
C GLU A 108 26.35 21.96 -14.84
N GLU A 109 26.47 21.63 -13.56
CA GLU A 109 25.32 21.61 -12.67
C GLU A 109 24.67 23.00 -12.72
N PRO A 110 23.33 23.06 -12.69
CA PRO A 110 22.79 23.67 -11.49
C PRO A 110 21.59 22.91 -10.96
N SER A 111 21.76 22.44 -9.74
CA SER A 111 20.79 22.62 -8.65
C SER A 111 19.78 23.73 -8.94
N THR A 112 18.47 23.45 -8.88
CA THR A 112 17.47 24.30 -8.19
C THR A 112 16.05 23.75 -8.34
N LEU A 113 15.47 23.40 -7.20
CA LEU A 113 14.12 23.79 -6.76
C LEU A 113 13.23 24.49 -7.80
N VAL A 114 12.13 23.84 -8.16
CA VAL A 114 10.89 24.51 -8.61
C VAL A 114 9.75 23.67 -8.03
N SER A 115 9.24 23.95 -6.81
CA SER A 115 8.40 25.07 -6.38
C SER A 115 7.17 25.27 -7.27
N LEU A 116 6.00 25.23 -6.62
CA LEU A 116 4.64 25.22 -7.16
C LEU A 116 4.36 26.29 -8.23
N PRO A 117 3.36 26.07 -9.12
CA PRO A 117 2.82 27.14 -9.93
C PRO A 117 1.93 28.07 -9.08
N GLU A 118 2.22 29.37 -9.14
CA GLU A 118 1.27 30.44 -8.84
C GLU A 118 0.09 30.37 -9.82
N VAL A 119 -1.14 30.50 -9.31
CA VAL A 119 -2.25 31.02 -10.10
C VAL A 119 -2.80 32.28 -9.41
N VAL A 120 -2.77 33.35 -10.19
CA VAL A 120 -3.23 34.71 -9.92
C VAL A 120 -4.76 34.79 -9.98
N SER A 121 -5.36 35.54 -9.07
CA SER A 121 -6.30 36.63 -9.39
C SER A 121 -6.47 37.60 -8.23
#